data_AF-A0A554VA73-F1
#
_entry.id   AF-A0A554VA73-F1
#
_cell.length_a   1.000
_cell.length_b   1.000
_cell.length_c   1.000
_cell.angle_alpha   90.00
_cell.angle_beta   90.00
_cell.angle_gamma   90.00
#
_symmetry.space_group_name_H-M   'P 1'
#
loop_
_entity.id
_entity.type
_entity.pdbx_description
1 polymer ?
#
loop_
_entity_poly.entity_id
_entity_poly.type
_entity_poly.pdbx_seq_one_letter_code
_entity_poly.pdbx_strand_id
1 'polypeptide(L)'
;MKYFLIIMVLITFSCKEEKKEFVQPDILIEGAEFDLTQLSFKEDVLKLVSKSLDTINNDYTIKNYENASYPTKEEIKNISNHKGITYLDEKRYYFQSLELDSIAQFLGLHTNSIEIETDSNLKIQTCWATAKVFDTLTLNSVLHKMYIKYGKTIWMQEYEDELGLQKVVHASTDENGKVVHEIKYKEYDIDYESYLYQYKINSSDDYHQWNLKDRILQIKISDGNESTIDLSSGEIESKKYYKIEFLNITKKEYDLVKNKLISTSTTNNYPMRIVKPYYIKELDFYTNFSKYYIEESEDGIKVYNFNK
;
A
#
# COMPACT_ATOMS: atom_id res chain seq x y z
N MET A 1 -40.22 -45.47 3.13
CA MET A 1 -40.56 -44.04 3.21
C MET A 1 -40.39 -43.41 4.61
N LYS A 2 -40.80 -44.04 5.73
CA LYS A 2 -40.69 -43.42 7.07
C LYS A 2 -39.26 -43.01 7.49
N TYR A 3 -38.24 -43.81 7.15
CA TYR A 3 -36.84 -43.50 7.49
C TYR A 3 -36.22 -42.36 6.66
N PHE A 4 -36.76 -42.09 5.46
CA PHE A 4 -36.26 -41.01 4.60
C PHE A 4 -36.59 -39.64 5.18
N LEU A 5 -37.77 -39.51 5.81
CA LEU A 5 -38.22 -38.26 6.42
C LEU A 5 -37.42 -37.93 7.70
N ILE A 6 -37.00 -38.96 8.45
CA ILE A 6 -36.16 -38.81 9.65
C ILE A 6 -34.74 -38.35 9.26
N ILE A 7 -34.17 -38.91 8.19
CA ILE A 7 -32.85 -38.49 7.67
C ILE A 7 -32.90 -37.04 7.16
N MET A 8 -33.96 -36.64 6.46
CA MET A 8 -34.10 -35.27 5.96
C MET A 8 -34.22 -34.23 7.09
N VAL A 9 -34.95 -34.56 8.17
CA VAL A 9 -35.05 -33.70 9.35
C VAL A 9 -33.71 -33.59 10.09
N LEU A 10 -32.97 -34.70 10.23
CA LEU A 10 -31.65 -34.70 10.87
C LEU A 10 -30.60 -33.87 10.09
N ILE A 11 -30.68 -33.83 8.75
CA ILE A 11 -29.80 -32.98 7.92
C ILE A 11 -30.10 -31.48 8.13
N THR A 12 -31.36 -31.10 8.40
CA THR A 12 -31.71 -29.68 8.65
C THR A 12 -31.32 -29.17 10.04
N PHE A 13 -31.08 -30.07 11.00
CA PHE A 13 -30.54 -29.73 12.33
C PHE A 13 -29.02 -29.84 12.42
N SER A 14 -28.36 -30.37 11.38
CA SER A 14 -26.90 -30.44 11.31
C SER A 14 -26.32 -29.11 10.83
N CYS A 15 -25.73 -28.38 11.78
CA CYS A 15 -24.92 -27.17 11.58
C CYS A 15 -25.66 -25.89 11.15
N LYS A 16 -26.49 -25.36 12.05
CA LYS A 16 -26.40 -23.91 12.32
C LYS A 16 -25.22 -23.69 13.27
N GLU A 17 -24.00 -23.72 12.74
CA GLU A 17 -22.91 -23.06 13.45
C GLU A 17 -23.28 -21.57 13.47
N GLU A 18 -23.62 -21.05 14.65
CA GLU A 18 -23.69 -19.60 14.83
C GLU A 18 -22.33 -19.06 14.40
N LYS A 19 -22.32 -18.33 13.27
CA LYS A 19 -21.12 -17.62 12.82
C LYS A 19 -20.76 -16.67 13.95
N LYS A 20 -19.75 -17.05 14.75
CA LYS A 20 -19.17 -16.14 15.73
C LYS A 20 -18.74 -14.92 14.96
N GLU A 21 -19.33 -13.78 15.31
CA GLU A 21 -18.95 -12.50 14.73
C GLU A 21 -17.47 -12.30 15.06
N PHE A 22 -16.67 -12.07 14.03
CA PHE A 22 -15.25 -11.80 14.20
C PHE A 22 -15.11 -10.48 14.99
N VAL A 23 -14.42 -10.53 16.12
CA VAL A 23 -14.14 -9.36 16.95
C VAL A 23 -12.69 -8.96 16.69
N GLN A 24 -12.51 -7.75 16.15
CA GLN A 24 -11.19 -7.18 15.94
C GLN A 24 -10.43 -7.12 17.28
N PRO A 25 -9.19 -7.62 17.36
CA PRO A 25 -8.41 -7.55 18.58
C PRO A 25 -7.96 -6.11 18.85
N ASP A 26 -7.92 -5.74 20.13
CA ASP A 26 -7.48 -4.41 20.56
C ASP A 26 -5.98 -4.34 20.89
N ILE A 27 -5.27 -5.47 20.85
CA ILE A 27 -3.85 -5.60 21.17
C ILE A 27 -3.21 -6.54 20.15
N LEU A 28 -2.12 -6.11 19.54
CA LEU A 28 -1.29 -6.92 18.65
C LEU A 28 -0.38 -7.79 19.51
N ILE A 29 -0.64 -9.10 19.49
CA ILE A 29 0.20 -10.15 20.07
C ILE A 29 0.33 -11.28 19.05
N GLU A 30 1.21 -12.22 19.29
CA GLU A 30 1.32 -13.44 18.48
C GLU A 30 -0.05 -14.11 18.32
N GLY A 31 -0.43 -14.41 17.07
CA GLY A 31 -1.73 -15.02 16.74
C GLY A 31 -2.95 -14.13 16.99
N ALA A 32 -2.79 -12.82 17.18
CA ALA A 32 -3.93 -11.91 17.36
C ALA A 32 -4.81 -11.82 16.10
N GLU A 33 -4.22 -11.99 14.91
CA GLU A 33 -4.93 -11.96 13.63
C GLU A 33 -5.75 -10.67 13.39
N PHE A 34 -5.26 -9.51 13.84
CA PHE A 34 -5.87 -8.21 13.55
C PHE A 34 -6.15 -8.03 12.06
N ASP A 35 -7.41 -7.88 11.66
CA ASP A 35 -7.80 -7.79 10.25
C ASP A 35 -7.58 -6.37 9.73
N LEU A 36 -6.50 -6.17 8.99
CA LEU A 36 -6.14 -4.89 8.39
C LEU A 36 -7.17 -4.41 7.36
N THR A 37 -8.02 -5.31 6.85
CA THR A 37 -9.13 -4.92 5.96
C THR A 37 -10.30 -4.27 6.70
N GLN A 38 -10.31 -4.35 8.04
CA GLN A 38 -11.27 -3.73 8.94
C GLN A 38 -10.68 -2.55 9.74
N LEU A 39 -9.41 -2.19 9.52
CA LEU A 39 -8.75 -1.04 10.15
C LEU A 39 -9.62 0.22 10.02
N SER A 40 -9.95 0.90 11.11
CA SER A 40 -10.84 2.06 11.12
C SER A 40 -10.12 3.41 11.31
N PHE A 41 -8.83 3.38 11.63
CA PHE A 41 -8.00 4.53 12.04
C PHE A 41 -8.49 5.22 13.34
N LYS A 42 -9.36 4.56 14.10
CA LYS A 42 -9.87 5.01 15.40
C LYS A 42 -9.35 4.16 16.55
N GLU A 43 -8.53 3.17 16.25
CA GLU A 43 -7.92 2.29 17.23
C GLU A 43 -7.06 3.12 18.19
N ASP A 44 -7.09 2.75 19.46
CA ASP A 44 -6.15 3.28 20.45
C ASP A 44 -4.78 2.66 20.17
N VAL A 45 -3.92 3.43 19.48
CA VAL A 45 -2.59 2.96 19.07
C VAL A 45 -1.77 2.47 20.27
N LEU A 46 -1.88 3.11 21.44
CA LEU A 46 -1.10 2.75 22.62
C LEU A 46 -1.54 1.39 23.15
N LYS A 47 -2.85 1.14 23.19
CA LYS A 47 -3.40 -0.17 23.53
C LYS A 47 -3.00 -1.21 22.48
N LEU A 48 -3.12 -0.86 21.20
CA LEU A 48 -2.86 -1.74 20.07
C LEU A 48 -1.43 -2.29 20.10
N VAL A 49 -0.42 -1.46 20.35
CA VAL A 49 0.99 -1.89 20.37
C VAL A 49 1.52 -2.24 21.77
N SER A 50 0.68 -2.20 22.80
CA SER A 50 1.11 -2.31 24.22
C SER A 50 1.91 -3.57 24.58
N LYS A 51 1.85 -4.63 23.77
CA LYS A 51 2.55 -5.91 24.01
C LYS A 51 3.46 -6.36 22.86
N SER A 52 3.53 -5.60 21.79
CA SER A 52 4.28 -5.95 20.59
C SER A 52 5.42 -4.98 20.29
N LEU A 53 5.65 -3.95 21.08
CA LEU A 53 6.82 -3.07 20.90
C LEU A 53 8.12 -3.79 21.27
N ASP A 54 9.20 -3.48 20.54
CA ASP A 54 10.56 -3.86 20.92
C ASP A 54 10.96 -3.09 22.20
N THR A 55 10.84 -3.77 23.35
CA THR A 55 11.17 -3.19 24.65
C THR A 55 12.51 -3.73 25.14
N ILE A 56 13.62 -3.27 24.54
CA ILE A 56 14.94 -3.39 25.19
C ILE A 56 14.94 -2.66 26.56
N ASN A 57 13.97 -1.78 26.83
CA ASN A 57 13.70 -1.23 28.16
C ASN A 57 12.22 -1.36 28.56
N ASN A 58 11.94 -2.19 29.57
CA ASN A 58 10.61 -2.51 30.14
C ASN A 58 9.93 -1.34 30.89
N ASP A 59 9.82 -0.15 30.28
CA ASP A 59 9.09 0.99 30.83
C ASP A 59 8.01 1.43 29.82
N TYR A 60 6.75 1.12 30.12
CA TYR A 60 5.57 1.42 29.26
C TYR A 60 5.13 2.89 29.32
N THR A 61 5.96 3.78 29.89
CA THR A 61 5.69 5.22 29.86
C THR A 61 6.06 5.84 28.51
N ILE A 62 5.49 7.02 28.21
CA ILE A 62 5.59 7.80 26.96
C ILE A 62 7.04 8.05 26.43
N LYS A 63 8.06 7.62 27.18
CA LYS A 63 9.48 7.77 26.88
C LYS A 63 10.08 6.72 25.94
N ASN A 64 9.40 5.61 25.67
CA ASN A 64 9.91 4.51 24.82
C ASN A 64 9.25 4.42 23.44
N TYR A 65 8.43 5.40 23.05
CA TYR A 65 8.15 5.57 21.63
C TYR A 65 9.41 6.19 21.03
N GLU A 66 10.00 5.57 20.01
CA GLU A 66 10.75 6.39 19.08
C GLU A 66 9.75 7.46 18.64
N ASN A 67 10.04 8.74 18.94
CA ASN A 67 9.40 9.79 18.17
C ASN A 67 9.60 9.33 16.71
N ALA A 68 8.57 9.41 15.87
CA ALA A 68 8.83 9.56 14.45
C ALA A 68 9.66 10.84 14.41
N SER A 69 10.98 10.73 14.54
CA SER A 69 11.86 11.89 14.68
C SER A 69 12.03 12.35 13.25
N TYR A 70 10.92 12.85 12.70
CA TYR A 70 10.99 13.87 11.70
C TYR A 70 11.93 14.91 12.28
N PRO A 71 12.99 15.25 11.55
CA PRO A 71 14.02 16.13 12.05
C PRO A 71 13.37 17.36 12.67
N THR A 72 13.85 17.75 13.84
CA THR A 72 13.47 19.00 14.50
C THR A 72 13.63 20.17 13.52
N LYS A 73 12.97 21.31 13.77
CA LYS A 73 13.12 22.51 12.90
C LYS A 73 14.59 22.90 12.64
N GLU A 74 15.49 22.57 13.57
CA GLU A 74 16.92 22.84 13.49
C GLU A 74 17.66 21.79 12.65
N GLU A 75 17.31 20.50 12.79
CA GLU A 75 17.79 19.43 11.90
C GLU A 75 17.25 19.59 10.47
N ILE A 76 16.00 20.05 10.30
CA ILE A 76 15.43 20.40 8.99
C ILE A 76 16.26 21.51 8.36
N LYS A 77 16.70 22.53 9.10
CA LYS A 77 17.58 23.58 8.55
C LYS A 77 18.92 23.00 8.08
N ASN A 78 19.51 22.07 8.83
CA ASN A 78 20.76 21.42 8.43
C ASN A 78 20.57 20.48 7.22
N ILE A 79 19.44 19.77 7.14
CA ILE A 79 19.10 18.88 6.03
C ILE A 79 18.60 19.67 4.81
N SER A 80 18.00 20.85 4.98
CA SER A 80 17.53 21.73 3.88
C SER A 80 18.63 22.22 2.94
N ASN A 81 19.90 22.00 3.31
CA ASN A 81 21.03 22.11 2.39
C ASN A 81 21.02 21.02 1.29
N HIS A 82 20.26 19.93 1.48
CA HIS A 82 19.96 18.93 0.45
C HIS A 82 18.79 19.42 -0.38
N LYS A 83 19.09 19.87 -1.61
CA LYS A 83 18.07 20.24 -2.60
C LYS A 83 17.11 19.06 -2.82
N GLY A 84 15.81 19.33 -2.82
CA GLY A 84 14.79 18.36 -3.24
C GLY A 84 14.03 17.64 -2.13
N ILE A 85 14.21 18.01 -0.86
CA ILE A 85 13.55 17.34 0.28
C ILE A 85 12.72 18.31 1.11
N THR A 86 11.51 17.89 1.55
CA THR A 86 10.61 18.63 2.43
C THR A 86 10.05 17.73 3.55
N TYR A 87 9.48 18.34 4.58
CA TYR A 87 8.91 17.68 5.75
C TYR A 87 7.51 18.21 6.07
N LEU A 88 6.78 17.50 6.92
CA LEU A 88 5.59 18.04 7.59
C LEU A 88 6.02 18.83 8.83
N ASP A 89 5.37 19.97 9.08
CA ASP A 89 5.72 20.85 10.20
C ASP A 89 5.15 20.37 11.54
N GLU A 90 4.27 19.37 11.51
CA GLU A 90 3.55 18.87 12.69
C GLU A 90 4.28 17.73 13.40
N LYS A 91 4.08 17.65 14.72
CA LYS A 91 4.62 16.56 15.53
C LYS A 91 3.89 15.25 15.19
N ARG A 92 4.66 14.17 15.01
CA ARG A 92 4.18 12.82 14.70
C ARG A 92 4.86 11.78 15.60
N TYR A 93 4.28 10.59 15.68
CA TYR A 93 4.89 9.44 16.36
C TYR A 93 4.87 8.21 15.47
N TYR A 94 5.89 7.37 15.61
CA TYR A 94 6.06 6.13 14.87
C TYR A 94 6.07 4.97 15.84
N PHE A 95 5.33 3.91 15.52
CA PHE A 95 5.27 2.70 16.32
C PHE A 95 5.60 1.54 15.40
N GLN A 96 6.57 0.72 15.79
CA GLN A 96 6.93 -0.49 15.07
C GLN A 96 6.75 -1.68 16.00
N SER A 97 5.98 -2.67 15.55
CA SER A 97 5.89 -3.94 16.25
C SER A 97 7.16 -4.76 16.04
N LEU A 98 7.49 -5.60 17.01
CA LEU A 98 8.35 -6.75 16.85
C LEU A 98 7.85 -7.61 15.69
N GLU A 99 8.80 -8.27 15.03
CA GLU A 99 8.48 -9.34 14.10
C GLU A 99 7.96 -10.53 14.90
N LEU A 100 6.69 -10.86 14.72
CA LEU A 100 5.97 -11.86 15.49
C LEU A 100 5.08 -12.68 14.55
N ASP A 101 4.82 -13.93 14.89
CA ASP A 101 3.98 -14.79 14.06
C ASP A 101 2.51 -14.33 14.09
N SER A 102 1.98 -14.00 12.91
CA SER A 102 0.55 -13.78 12.66
C SER A 102 -0.11 -12.68 13.53
N ILE A 103 0.59 -11.56 13.75
CA ILE A 103 0.04 -10.44 14.54
C ILE A 103 -1.19 -9.79 13.92
N ALA A 104 -1.25 -9.84 12.60
CA ALA A 104 -2.33 -9.28 11.81
C ALA A 104 -2.48 -10.08 10.53
N GLN A 105 -3.57 -9.82 9.83
CA GLN A 105 -3.86 -10.42 8.56
C GLN A 105 -4.44 -9.41 7.57
N PHE A 106 -4.18 -9.66 6.29
CA PHE A 106 -4.81 -8.96 5.19
C PHE A 106 -5.38 -9.99 4.22
N LEU A 107 -6.71 -10.13 4.15
CA LEU A 107 -7.39 -11.11 3.29
C LEU A 107 -6.96 -12.57 3.53
N GLY A 108 -6.68 -12.90 4.79
CA GLY A 108 -6.22 -14.22 5.22
C GLY A 108 -4.73 -14.47 5.04
N LEU A 109 -3.96 -13.48 4.58
CA LEU A 109 -2.50 -13.55 4.63
C LEU A 109 -2.01 -12.96 5.94
N HIS A 110 -1.23 -13.73 6.69
CA HIS A 110 -0.66 -13.30 7.95
C HIS A 110 0.54 -12.38 7.72
N THR A 111 0.62 -11.32 8.50
CA THR A 111 1.72 -10.36 8.50
C THR A 111 2.59 -10.56 9.73
N ASN A 112 3.89 -10.38 9.56
CA ASN A 112 4.91 -10.57 10.59
C ASN A 112 5.18 -9.29 11.38
N SER A 113 4.99 -8.11 10.77
CA SER A 113 5.20 -6.81 11.44
C SER A 113 4.15 -5.78 11.01
N ILE A 114 3.87 -4.84 11.90
CA ILE A 114 3.04 -3.66 11.68
C ILE A 114 3.81 -2.42 12.14
N GLU A 115 3.74 -1.39 11.32
CA GLU A 115 4.32 -0.07 11.54
C GLU A 115 3.21 0.98 11.41
N ILE A 116 3.12 1.89 12.38
CA ILE A 116 2.02 2.86 12.49
C ILE A 116 2.58 4.28 12.65
N GLU A 117 2.14 5.19 11.78
CA GLU A 117 2.37 6.62 11.96
C GLU A 117 1.10 7.29 12.51
N THR A 118 1.29 8.18 13.49
CA THR A 118 0.20 8.94 14.11
C THR A 118 0.42 10.45 14.09
N ASP A 119 -0.65 11.22 14.26
CA ASP A 119 -0.57 12.65 14.53
C ASP A 119 -0.14 12.97 15.97
N SER A 120 -0.05 14.26 16.29
CA SER A 120 0.30 14.74 17.64
C SER A 120 -0.68 14.32 18.74
N ASN A 121 -1.89 13.87 18.38
CA ASN A 121 -2.93 13.37 19.28
C ASN A 121 -3.02 11.83 19.26
N LEU A 122 -1.99 11.14 18.73
CA LEU A 122 -1.93 9.68 18.63
C LEU A 122 -3.01 9.05 17.75
N LYS A 123 -3.64 9.83 16.85
CA LYS A 123 -4.57 9.27 15.86
C LYS A 123 -3.79 8.67 14.70
N ILE A 124 -4.11 7.44 14.36
CA ILE A 124 -3.50 6.70 13.24
C ILE A 124 -3.74 7.45 11.94
N GLN A 125 -2.67 7.77 11.22
CA GLN A 125 -2.73 8.33 9.87
C GLN A 125 -2.37 7.29 8.82
N THR A 126 -1.44 6.41 9.19
CA THR A 126 -0.92 5.37 8.31
C THR A 126 -0.68 4.09 9.10
N CYS A 127 -1.00 2.95 8.49
CA CYS A 127 -0.65 1.62 8.98
C CYS A 127 -0.01 0.83 7.84
N TRP A 128 1.19 0.31 8.09
CA TRP A 128 2.00 -0.46 7.16
C TRP A 128 2.23 -1.84 7.75
N ALA A 129 2.02 -2.91 6.99
CA ALA A 129 2.27 -4.26 7.44
C ALA A 129 3.13 -5.03 6.45
N THR A 130 3.97 -5.92 6.95
CA THR A 130 4.85 -6.77 6.12
C THR A 130 4.50 -8.24 6.29
N ALA A 131 4.45 -8.99 5.19
CA ALA A 131 4.28 -10.43 5.18
C ALA A 131 5.39 -11.12 4.37
N LYS A 132 5.81 -12.31 4.81
CA LYS A 132 6.66 -13.22 4.05
C LYS A 132 5.81 -14.32 3.39
N VAL A 133 5.90 -14.46 2.06
CA VAL A 133 5.16 -15.49 1.31
C VAL A 133 6.12 -16.38 0.55
N PHE A 134 6.14 -17.67 0.86
CA PHE A 134 7.11 -18.61 0.30
C PHE A 134 6.67 -19.26 -1.02
N ASP A 135 5.41 -19.09 -1.42
CA ASP A 135 4.86 -19.74 -2.60
C ASP A 135 3.98 -18.79 -3.42
N THR A 136 4.04 -18.97 -4.74
CA THR A 136 3.33 -18.14 -5.72
C THR A 136 1.81 -18.31 -5.65
N LEU A 137 1.31 -19.48 -5.21
CA LEU A 137 -0.12 -19.76 -5.13
C LEU A 137 -0.78 -18.89 -4.06
N THR A 138 -0.17 -18.79 -2.88
CA THR A 138 -0.60 -17.92 -1.78
C THR A 138 -0.59 -16.46 -2.21
N LEU A 139 0.49 -16.01 -2.85
CA LEU A 139 0.59 -14.64 -3.37
C LEU A 139 -0.54 -14.33 -4.38
N ASN A 140 -0.75 -15.20 -5.37
CA ASN A 140 -1.84 -15.05 -6.35
C ASN A 140 -3.22 -15.04 -5.69
N SER A 141 -3.45 -15.91 -4.72
CA SER A 141 -4.73 -15.95 -3.98
C SER A 141 -5.03 -14.63 -3.28
N VAL A 142 -4.02 -14.00 -2.67
CA VAL A 142 -4.19 -12.69 -2.02
C VAL A 142 -4.48 -11.61 -3.04
N LEU A 143 -3.73 -11.55 -4.14
CA LEU A 143 -3.95 -10.58 -5.22
C LEU A 143 -5.31 -10.73 -5.89
N HIS A 144 -5.75 -11.97 -6.13
CA HIS A 144 -7.10 -12.28 -6.59
C HIS A 144 -8.14 -11.70 -5.63
N LYS A 145 -8.05 -12.00 -4.33
CA LYS A 145 -8.98 -11.48 -3.33
C LYS A 145 -8.97 -9.96 -3.27
N MET A 146 -7.82 -9.32 -3.47
CA MET A 146 -7.71 -7.86 -3.54
C MET A 146 -8.44 -7.31 -4.76
N TYR A 147 -8.25 -7.92 -5.92
CA TYR A 147 -8.96 -7.53 -7.15
C TYR A 147 -10.47 -7.69 -7.00
N ILE A 148 -10.93 -8.83 -6.46
CA ILE A 148 -12.36 -9.06 -6.22
C ILE A 148 -12.93 -8.06 -5.21
N LYS A 149 -12.19 -7.71 -4.14
CA LYS A 149 -12.69 -6.82 -3.08
C LYS A 149 -12.64 -5.34 -3.46
N TYR A 150 -11.58 -4.89 -4.13
CA TYR A 150 -11.30 -3.47 -4.38
C TYR A 150 -11.36 -3.06 -5.85
N GLY A 151 -11.46 -4.01 -6.78
CA GLY A 151 -11.50 -3.76 -8.21
C GLY A 151 -10.15 -3.41 -8.83
N LYS A 152 -10.18 -2.65 -9.91
CA LYS A 152 -9.01 -2.20 -10.67
C LYS A 152 -8.14 -1.24 -9.86
N THR A 153 -6.83 -1.38 -9.99
CA THR A 153 -5.86 -0.41 -9.43
C THR A 153 -5.94 0.93 -10.17
N ILE A 154 -5.37 1.99 -9.61
CA ILE A 154 -5.28 3.31 -10.27
C ILE A 154 -4.60 3.19 -11.63
N TRP A 155 -3.47 2.49 -11.72
CA TRP A 155 -2.76 2.31 -12.99
C TRP A 155 -3.63 1.61 -14.04
N MET A 156 -4.44 0.62 -13.64
CA MET A 156 -5.35 -0.06 -14.57
C MET A 156 -6.46 0.88 -15.04
N GLN A 157 -7.00 1.71 -14.15
CA GLN A 157 -8.01 2.72 -14.50
C GLN A 157 -7.41 3.77 -15.45
N GLU A 158 -6.22 4.29 -15.16
CA GLU A 158 -5.49 5.21 -16.04
C GLU A 158 -5.21 4.58 -17.41
N TYR A 159 -4.76 3.32 -17.42
CA TYR A 159 -4.51 2.58 -18.65
C TYR A 159 -5.79 2.42 -19.49
N GLU A 160 -6.94 2.20 -18.84
CA GLU A 160 -8.25 2.19 -19.52
C GLU A 160 -8.67 3.56 -20.01
N ASP A 161 -8.45 4.62 -19.25
CA ASP A 161 -8.81 5.97 -19.67
C ASP A 161 -7.95 6.41 -20.87
N GLU A 162 -6.66 6.03 -20.88
CA GLU A 162 -5.74 6.29 -21.98
C GLU A 162 -6.02 5.42 -23.23
N LEU A 163 -6.46 4.17 -23.05
CA LEU A 163 -6.54 3.16 -24.12
C LEU A 163 -7.92 2.60 -24.40
N GLY A 164 -8.94 3.01 -23.66
CA GLY A 164 -10.35 2.64 -23.82
C GLY A 164 -10.90 2.94 -25.22
N LEU A 165 -10.10 3.64 -26.04
CA LEU A 165 -10.24 3.73 -27.48
C LEU A 165 -8.83 3.79 -28.12
N GLN A 166 -8.08 2.67 -28.18
CA GLN A 166 -6.86 2.64 -29.00
C GLN A 166 -7.22 3.00 -30.46
N LYS A 167 -6.76 4.17 -30.88
CA LYS A 167 -6.93 4.71 -32.23
C LYS A 167 -6.09 3.89 -33.21
N VAL A 168 -6.66 2.87 -33.82
CA VAL A 168 -6.00 2.12 -34.88
C VAL A 168 -6.25 2.86 -36.19
N VAL A 169 -5.19 3.44 -36.75
CA VAL A 169 -5.25 4.05 -38.08
C VAL A 169 -5.01 2.96 -39.12
N HIS A 170 -6.06 2.58 -39.82
CA HIS A 170 -5.95 1.72 -40.99
C HIS A 170 -5.67 2.60 -42.21
N ALA A 171 -4.54 2.40 -42.88
CA ALA A 171 -4.31 2.96 -44.20
C ALA A 171 -4.78 1.95 -45.25
N SER A 172 -5.66 2.39 -46.15
CA SER A 172 -6.05 1.64 -47.34
C SER A 172 -5.90 2.53 -48.58
N THR A 173 -5.88 1.92 -49.75
CA THR A 173 -5.88 2.66 -51.02
C THR A 173 -7.26 2.55 -51.64
N ASP A 174 -7.87 3.68 -52.00
CA ASP A 174 -9.15 3.69 -52.69
C ASP A 174 -9.03 3.22 -54.15
N GLU A 175 -10.17 3.11 -54.83
CA GLU A 175 -10.26 2.70 -56.25
C GLU A 175 -9.47 3.59 -57.22
N ASN A 176 -9.08 4.80 -56.79
CA ASN A 176 -8.32 5.76 -57.59
C ASN A 176 -6.83 5.82 -57.22
N GLY A 177 -6.35 4.91 -56.36
CA GLY A 177 -4.95 4.88 -55.96
C GLY A 177 -4.59 5.87 -54.83
N LYS A 178 -5.57 6.53 -54.21
CA LYS A 178 -5.33 7.49 -53.11
C LYS A 178 -5.34 6.77 -51.77
N VAL A 179 -4.35 7.07 -50.93
CA VAL A 179 -4.32 6.56 -49.55
C VAL A 179 -5.41 7.24 -48.72
N VAL A 180 -6.28 6.42 -48.12
CA VAL A 180 -7.33 6.83 -47.19
C VAL A 180 -6.99 6.27 -45.81
N HIS A 181 -7.16 7.09 -44.79
CA HIS A 181 -6.96 6.69 -43.39
C HIS A 181 -8.33 6.51 -42.73
N GLU A 182 -8.63 5.30 -42.29
CA GLU A 182 -9.80 4.99 -41.47
C GLU A 182 -9.36 4.84 -40.02
N ILE A 183 -9.99 5.60 -39.12
CA ILE A 183 -9.75 5.49 -37.69
C ILE A 183 -10.74 4.46 -37.13
N LYS A 184 -10.22 3.32 -36.67
CA LYS A 184 -11.01 2.33 -35.93
C LYS A 184 -10.60 2.32 -34.47
N TYR A 185 -11.58 2.20 -33.61
CA TYR A 185 -11.35 1.96 -32.20
C TYR A 185 -11.48 0.47 -31.95
N LYS A 186 -10.44 -0.14 -31.39
CA LYS A 186 -10.48 -1.54 -30.95
C LYS A 186 -10.53 -1.58 -29.43
N GLU A 187 -11.54 -2.23 -28.92
CA GLU A 187 -11.62 -2.63 -27.53
C GLU A 187 -10.70 -3.84 -27.34
N TYR A 188 -9.67 -3.69 -26.53
CA TYR A 188 -8.82 -4.81 -26.12
C TYR A 188 -9.33 -5.30 -24.77
N ASP A 189 -9.69 -6.58 -24.69
CA ASP A 189 -10.00 -7.21 -23.42
C ASP A 189 -8.69 -7.49 -22.68
N ILE A 190 -8.50 -6.81 -21.56
CA ILE A 190 -7.30 -6.93 -20.74
C ILE A 190 -7.68 -7.75 -19.52
N ASP A 191 -7.00 -8.88 -19.37
CA ASP A 191 -7.05 -9.65 -18.15
C ASP A 191 -6.24 -8.93 -17.05
N TYR A 192 -6.88 -7.97 -16.40
CA TYR A 192 -6.30 -7.19 -15.30
C TYR A 192 -5.88 -8.07 -14.14
N GLU A 193 -6.56 -9.19 -13.93
CA GLU A 193 -6.21 -10.14 -12.89
C GLU A 193 -4.85 -10.78 -13.21
N SER A 194 -4.68 -11.27 -14.44
CA SER A 194 -3.37 -11.76 -14.92
C SER A 194 -2.27 -10.71 -14.88
N TYR A 195 -2.60 -9.43 -15.06
CA TYR A 195 -1.62 -8.34 -14.93
C TYR A 195 -1.10 -8.21 -13.49
N LEU A 196 -1.93 -8.39 -12.46
CA LEU A 196 -1.45 -8.39 -11.06
C LEU A 196 -0.43 -9.49 -10.79
N TYR A 197 -0.50 -10.60 -11.54
CA TYR A 197 0.41 -11.73 -11.40
C TYR A 197 1.73 -11.55 -12.14
N GLN A 198 1.85 -10.53 -13.01
CA GLN A 198 3.11 -10.16 -13.65
C GLN A 198 3.98 -9.33 -12.68
N TYR A 199 4.25 -9.91 -11.51
CA TYR A 199 4.95 -9.26 -10.41
C TYR A 199 6.17 -8.50 -10.95
N LYS A 200 6.17 -7.17 -10.81
CA LYS A 200 7.31 -6.34 -11.22
C LYS A 200 8.37 -6.34 -10.12
N ILE A 201 8.87 -7.54 -9.83
CA ILE A 201 9.83 -7.80 -8.77
C ILE A 201 11.13 -7.06 -9.13
N ASN A 202 11.65 -6.28 -8.19
CA ASN A 202 12.90 -5.50 -8.28
C ASN A 202 12.84 -4.19 -9.08
N SER A 203 11.65 -3.73 -9.46
CA SER A 203 11.42 -2.31 -9.72
C SER A 203 11.24 -1.61 -8.37
N SER A 204 12.16 -0.71 -8.01
CA SER A 204 12.10 0.02 -6.72
C SER A 204 10.76 0.76 -6.53
N ASP A 205 10.07 1.03 -7.63
CA ASP A 205 8.96 1.97 -7.75
C ASP A 205 7.63 1.29 -8.11
N ASP A 206 7.55 -0.06 -8.12
CA ASP A 206 6.30 -0.75 -8.47
C ASP A 206 5.42 -1.08 -7.28
N TYR A 207 4.42 -0.21 -7.10
CA TYR A 207 3.31 -0.36 -6.18
C TYR A 207 2.02 -0.54 -6.99
N HIS A 208 1.14 -1.43 -6.51
CA HIS A 208 -0.26 -1.43 -6.91
C HIS A 208 -1.04 -0.58 -5.92
N GLN A 209 -1.82 0.39 -6.42
CA GLN A 209 -2.54 1.34 -5.60
C GLN A 209 -4.04 1.31 -5.87
N TRP A 210 -4.83 1.39 -4.81
CA TRP A 210 -6.28 1.59 -4.86
C TRP A 210 -6.64 2.90 -4.17
N ASN A 211 -7.56 3.63 -4.80
CA ASN A 211 -8.16 4.82 -4.24
C ASN A 211 -9.51 4.44 -3.61
N LEU A 212 -9.52 4.17 -2.30
CA LEU A 212 -10.74 3.85 -1.58
C LEU A 212 -11.39 5.13 -1.03
N LYS A 213 -12.64 5.02 -0.58
CA LYS A 213 -13.44 6.16 -0.11
C LYS A 213 -12.76 6.93 1.03
N ASP A 214 -12.14 6.24 1.96
CA ASP A 214 -11.57 6.80 3.20
C ASP A 214 -10.04 6.72 3.27
N ARG A 215 -9.41 5.95 2.39
CA ARG A 215 -7.96 5.68 2.41
C ARG A 215 -7.37 5.43 1.03
N ILE A 216 -6.06 5.52 0.96
CA ILE A 216 -5.26 4.93 -0.11
C ILE A 216 -4.70 3.61 0.40
N LEU A 217 -4.83 2.56 -0.40
CA LEU A 217 -4.21 1.27 -0.17
C LEU A 217 -3.10 1.08 -1.22
N GLN A 218 -1.90 0.76 -0.78
CA GLN A 218 -0.77 0.43 -1.63
C GLN A 218 -0.24 -0.96 -1.26
N ILE A 219 0.16 -1.74 -2.26
CA ILE A 219 0.98 -2.93 -2.04
C ILE A 219 2.27 -2.81 -2.82
N LYS A 220 3.35 -3.30 -2.22
CA LYS A 220 4.60 -3.58 -2.91
C LYS A 220 5.00 -5.03 -2.70
N ILE A 221 5.53 -5.64 -3.75
CA ILE A 221 6.03 -7.00 -3.75
C ILE A 221 7.51 -6.93 -4.13
N SER A 222 8.38 -7.50 -3.31
CA SER A 222 9.81 -7.59 -3.60
C SER A 222 10.36 -8.97 -3.26
N ASP A 223 11.54 -9.29 -3.78
CA ASP A 223 12.25 -10.49 -3.36
C ASP A 223 12.78 -10.34 -1.92
N GLY A 224 12.70 -11.43 -1.16
CA GLY A 224 13.29 -11.58 0.15
C GLY A 224 14.08 -12.88 0.24
N ASN A 225 15.03 -12.93 1.16
CA ASN A 225 15.79 -14.13 1.48
C ASN A 225 15.92 -14.25 2.98
N GLU A 226 15.64 -15.43 3.50
CA GLU A 226 15.79 -15.79 4.91
C GLU A 226 16.89 -16.83 5.02
N SER A 227 17.79 -16.66 5.98
CA SER A 227 18.88 -17.61 6.22
C SER A 227 18.82 -18.09 7.66
N THR A 228 18.69 -19.40 7.83
CA THR A 228 18.69 -20.08 9.13
C THR A 228 20.01 -20.79 9.29
N ILE A 229 20.69 -20.54 10.42
CA ILE A 229 21.95 -21.18 10.74
C ILE A 229 21.68 -22.21 11.84
N ASP A 230 21.91 -23.49 11.55
CA ASP A 230 21.95 -24.50 12.59
C ASP A 230 23.28 -24.40 13.33
N LEU A 231 23.22 -23.96 14.59
CA LEU A 231 24.41 -23.77 15.43
C LEU A 231 25.12 -25.08 15.80
N SER A 232 24.46 -26.23 15.65
CA SER A 232 25.03 -27.54 16.00
C SER A 232 25.82 -28.14 14.84
N SER A 233 25.29 -28.04 13.61
CA SER A 233 25.92 -28.57 12.40
C SER A 233 26.77 -27.53 11.67
N GLY A 234 26.52 -26.24 11.90
CA GLY A 234 27.08 -25.14 11.12
C GLY A 234 26.45 -25.00 9.73
N GLU A 235 25.40 -25.77 9.43
CA GLU A 235 24.70 -25.70 8.16
C GLU A 235 23.88 -24.40 8.06
N ILE A 236 23.88 -23.81 6.86
CA ILE A 236 23.12 -22.61 6.54
C ILE A 236 22.06 -23.00 5.51
N GLU A 237 20.80 -22.92 5.90
CA GLU A 237 19.67 -23.04 4.99
C GLU A 237 19.26 -21.64 4.53
N SER A 238 19.08 -21.45 3.22
CA SER A 238 18.61 -20.19 2.65
C SER A 238 17.29 -20.42 1.91
N LYS A 239 16.26 -19.66 2.28
CA LYS A 239 14.93 -19.76 1.71
C LYS A 239 14.52 -18.43 1.10
N LYS A 240 14.21 -18.46 -0.20
CA LYS A 240 13.65 -17.29 -0.91
C LYS A 240 12.17 -17.15 -0.59
N TYR A 241 11.69 -15.91 -0.51
CA TYR A 241 10.29 -15.59 -0.30
C TYR A 241 9.94 -14.28 -1.02
N TYR A 242 8.65 -14.04 -1.23
CA TYR A 242 8.11 -12.75 -1.62
C TYR A 242 7.83 -11.93 -0.36
N LYS A 243 8.49 -10.78 -0.22
CA LYS A 243 8.14 -9.78 0.79
C LYS A 243 6.97 -8.96 0.26
N ILE A 244 5.87 -8.91 1.00
CA ILE A 244 4.70 -8.10 0.64
C ILE A 244 4.54 -7.00 1.69
N GLU A 245 4.47 -5.76 1.22
CA GLU A 245 4.29 -4.56 2.03
C GLU A 245 2.91 -3.97 1.77
N PHE A 246 2.01 -3.97 2.77
CA PHE A 246 0.66 -3.41 2.70
C PHE A 246 0.61 -2.06 3.40
N LEU A 247 0.33 -1.00 2.67
CA LEU A 247 0.31 0.36 3.19
C LEU A 247 -1.10 0.95 3.10
N ASN A 248 -1.68 1.30 4.25
CA ASN A 248 -2.97 1.96 4.38
C ASN A 248 -2.77 3.38 4.88
N ILE A 249 -3.10 4.39 4.07
CA ILE A 249 -2.96 5.82 4.41
C ILE A 249 -4.33 6.47 4.40
N THR A 250 -4.71 7.20 5.44
CA THR A 250 -5.99 7.93 5.41
C THR A 250 -6.02 8.92 4.25
N LYS A 251 -7.20 9.15 3.66
CA LYS A 251 -7.35 10.12 2.59
C LYS A 251 -6.88 11.52 2.97
N LYS A 252 -7.23 11.92 4.20
CA LYS A 252 -6.82 13.19 4.79
C LYS A 252 -5.30 13.34 4.82
N GLU A 253 -4.59 12.30 5.26
CA GLU A 253 -3.12 12.32 5.31
C GLU A 253 -2.51 12.38 3.91
N TYR A 254 -3.02 11.57 2.98
CA TYR A 254 -2.56 11.56 1.60
C TYR A 254 -2.68 12.95 0.95
N ASP A 255 -3.84 13.60 1.10
CA ASP A 255 -4.10 14.92 0.54
C ASP A 255 -3.24 16.01 1.20
N LEU A 256 -3.01 15.90 2.52
CA LEU A 256 -2.12 16.80 3.25
C LEU A 256 -0.68 16.73 2.72
N VAL A 257 -0.16 15.52 2.52
CA VAL A 257 1.17 15.29 1.96
C VAL A 257 1.26 15.82 0.53
N LYS A 258 0.27 15.48 -0.31
CA LYS A 258 0.17 15.95 -1.70
C LYS A 258 0.20 17.47 -1.79
N ASN A 259 -0.61 18.16 -0.99
CA ASN A 259 -0.69 19.62 -1.01
C ASN A 259 0.60 20.29 -0.51
N LYS A 260 1.24 19.73 0.53
CA LYS A 260 2.54 20.24 1.00
C LYS A 260 3.60 20.11 -0.08
N LEU A 261 3.66 18.97 -0.78
CA LEU A 261 4.59 18.75 -1.89
C LEU A 261 4.39 19.78 -3.01
N ILE A 262 3.16 19.94 -3.50
CA ILE A 262 2.81 20.94 -4.53
C ILE A 262 3.26 22.34 -4.12
N SER A 263 2.87 22.77 -2.91
CA SER A 263 3.15 24.11 -2.41
C SER A 263 4.66 24.37 -2.32
N THR A 264 5.41 23.42 -1.77
CA THR A 264 6.86 23.58 -1.60
C THR A 264 7.58 23.51 -2.95
N SER A 265 7.19 22.61 -3.85
CA SER A 265 7.76 22.52 -5.21
C SER A 265 7.54 23.79 -6.02
N THR A 266 6.33 24.35 -5.96
CA THR A 266 5.99 25.61 -6.64
C THR A 266 6.79 26.78 -6.07
N THR A 267 6.88 26.87 -4.75
CA THR A 267 7.65 27.95 -4.07
C THR A 267 9.14 27.88 -4.43
N ASN A 268 9.69 26.68 -4.55
CA ASN A 268 11.10 26.46 -4.77
C ASN A 268 11.49 26.38 -6.27
N ASN A 269 10.51 26.30 -7.17
CA ASN A 269 10.71 26.12 -8.62
C ASN A 269 11.45 24.82 -9.01
N TYR A 270 11.31 23.76 -8.22
CA TYR A 270 11.83 22.42 -8.55
C TYR A 270 11.06 21.29 -7.82
N PRO A 271 11.09 20.05 -8.34
CA PRO A 271 10.47 18.88 -7.70
C PRO A 271 10.96 18.66 -6.27
N MET A 272 10.03 18.39 -5.35
CA MET A 272 10.32 18.09 -3.95
C MET A 272 9.87 16.67 -3.63
N ARG A 273 10.59 16.02 -2.73
CA ARG A 273 10.18 14.77 -2.10
C ARG A 273 9.88 15.02 -0.63
N ILE A 274 8.80 14.43 -0.12
CA ILE A 274 8.54 14.44 1.32
C ILE A 274 9.29 13.28 1.98
N VAL A 275 9.90 13.53 3.14
CA VAL A 275 10.44 12.44 3.95
C VAL A 275 9.32 11.79 4.72
N LYS A 276 9.20 10.47 4.59
CA LYS A 276 8.28 9.59 5.32
C LYS A 276 9.02 8.26 5.58
N PRO A 277 8.66 7.51 6.64
CA PRO A 277 9.24 6.20 6.92
C PRO A 277 8.78 5.13 5.91
N TYR A 278 7.75 5.45 5.11
CA TYR A 278 7.24 4.64 4.01
C TYR A 278 7.22 5.46 2.71
N TYR A 279 7.07 4.79 1.58
CA TYR A 279 7.06 5.40 0.26
C TYR A 279 5.65 5.48 -0.31
N ILE A 280 5.28 6.65 -0.86
CA ILE A 280 3.98 6.88 -1.50
C ILE A 280 4.22 7.11 -3.00
N LYS A 281 4.12 6.05 -3.80
CA LYS A 281 4.44 6.05 -5.25
C LYS A 281 3.91 7.25 -6.03
N GLU A 282 2.60 7.50 -5.95
CA GLU A 282 1.97 8.57 -6.73
C GLU A 282 2.42 9.98 -6.31
N LEU A 283 3.05 10.14 -5.14
CA LEU A 283 3.54 11.44 -4.67
C LEU A 283 5.05 11.62 -4.86
N ASP A 284 5.71 10.71 -5.58
CA ASP A 284 7.10 10.90 -5.98
C ASP A 284 7.18 11.72 -7.26
N PHE A 285 7.64 12.97 -7.12
CA PHE A 285 7.72 13.91 -8.25
C PHE A 285 8.82 13.56 -9.25
N TYR A 286 9.85 12.84 -8.83
CA TYR A 286 10.98 12.52 -9.69
C TYR A 286 10.63 11.39 -10.65
N THR A 287 9.97 10.35 -10.15
CA THR A 287 9.57 9.18 -10.96
C THR A 287 8.37 9.48 -11.85
N ASN A 288 7.45 10.35 -11.39
CA ASN A 288 6.25 10.69 -12.15
C ASN A 288 6.36 12.04 -12.86
N PHE A 289 7.56 12.58 -13.12
CA PHE A 289 7.74 13.96 -13.64
C PHE A 289 6.84 14.28 -14.84
N SER A 290 6.64 13.30 -15.74
CA SER A 290 5.78 13.40 -16.93
C SER A 290 4.28 13.46 -16.65
N LYS A 291 3.83 13.00 -15.49
CA LYS A 291 2.42 13.08 -15.04
C LYS A 291 2.07 14.44 -14.44
N TYR A 292 3.07 15.25 -14.08
CA TYR A 292 2.80 16.57 -13.51
C TYR A 292 2.70 17.60 -14.61
N TYR A 293 1.62 18.36 -14.54
CA TYR A 293 1.50 19.53 -15.37
C TYR A 293 2.28 20.68 -14.74
N ILE A 294 3.24 21.20 -15.50
CA ILE A 294 4.11 22.31 -15.10
C ILE A 294 3.74 23.51 -15.96
N GLU A 295 3.00 24.46 -15.39
CA GLU A 295 2.83 25.78 -16.02
C GLU A 295 4.00 26.65 -15.61
N GLU A 296 4.73 27.19 -16.57
CA GLU A 296 5.74 28.21 -16.31
C GLU A 296 5.13 29.58 -16.65
N SER A 297 5.04 30.45 -15.64
CA SER A 297 4.61 31.84 -15.82
C SER A 297 5.66 32.64 -16.60
N GLU A 298 5.28 33.82 -17.11
CA GLU A 298 6.20 34.74 -17.81
C GLU A 298 7.43 35.11 -16.96
N ASP A 299 7.30 35.07 -15.63
CA ASP A 299 8.38 35.33 -14.66
C ASP A 299 9.24 34.09 -14.33
N GLY A 300 9.03 32.95 -15.01
CA GLY A 300 9.80 31.72 -14.83
C GLY A 300 9.42 30.88 -13.61
N ILE A 301 8.31 31.19 -12.94
CA ILE A 301 7.79 30.40 -11.81
C ILE A 301 7.02 29.19 -12.36
N LYS A 302 7.43 27.99 -11.95
CA LYS A 302 6.75 26.72 -12.27
C LYS A 302 5.69 26.37 -11.24
N VAL A 303 4.46 26.17 -11.72
CA VAL A 303 3.33 25.69 -10.93
C VAL A 303 3.15 24.20 -11.19
N TYR A 304 3.22 23.40 -10.12
CA TYR A 304 3.06 21.95 -10.20
C TYR A 304 1.62 21.55 -9.88
N ASN A 305 0.95 20.81 -10.78
CA ASN A 305 -0.42 20.34 -10.56
C ASN A 305 -0.56 18.84 -10.86
N PHE A 306 -1.38 18.16 -10.06
CA PHE A 306 -1.70 16.73 -10.14
C PHE A 306 -3.02 16.41 -10.84
N ASN A 307 -3.86 17.42 -11.10
CA ASN A 307 -5.26 17.22 -11.50
C ASN A 307 -5.56 17.79 -12.90
N LYS A 308 -4.65 17.63 -13.87
CA LYS A 308 -4.89 18.05 -15.25
C LYS A 308 -4.69 16.88 -16.18
#